data_AF-A0A6A5BP01-F1
#
_entry.id   AF-A0A6A5BP01-F1
#
_cell.length_a   1.000
_cell.length_b   1.000
_cell.length_c   1.000
_cell.angle_alpha   90.00
_cell.angle_beta   90.00
_cell.angle_gamma   90.00
#
_symmetry.space_group_name_H-M   'P 1'
#
loop_
_entity.id
_entity.type
_entity.pdbx_description
1 polymer ?
#
loop_
_entity_poly.entity_id
_entity_poly.type
_entity_poly.pdbx_seq_one_letter_code
_entity_poly.pdbx_strand_id
1 'polypeptide(L)'
;MMSCPFSGNSSAGMKCPITGASSTTNEATTNDSSIDACPVIHAVNEEEVQQVKQEKKESTSEAQQEEEQPQQVEANEDATDHSVTKALEALMKESDEKSEIPSVAEYQKLRRTTAIITGFYAKGTEAKREQYENVKESLSRLYGDEEQCKAQISALQKYEKFKGHLKYKEYMENYQDELSNLQAQKAKLEETAKHYYDLHIWSQEIVKICEWLEQHLDYYAYKTIPDLPVDKIFKGVIPQAPPELTAEEKFKYSKGLDEICHNLNESRDFFEASVDGRLNRYQEIEREIILCQLESLAQSPKEDNPRRDYIESELRQDLAHVESQLKDSERPETQKRRQFMLKMHKEFIDVLSFFRETLGVLNDSNIPKKYDERYTSKFTLPADE
;
A
#
# COMPACT_ATOMS: atom_id res chain seq x y z
N MET A 1 65.33 -36.25 -22.04
CA MET A 1 64.98 -34.90 -21.58
C MET A 1 64.21 -35.09 -20.27
N MET A 2 64.85 -35.28 -19.10
CA MET A 2 65.53 -34.27 -18.24
C MET A 2 64.60 -33.08 -17.96
N SER A 3 64.17 -32.72 -16.74
CA SER A 3 64.56 -33.10 -15.37
C SER A 3 63.51 -32.61 -14.34
N CYS A 4 63.32 -33.32 -13.22
CA CYS A 4 63.01 -32.73 -11.89
C CYS A 4 64.35 -32.23 -11.25
N PRO A 5 64.49 -31.50 -10.10
CA PRO A 5 63.74 -31.66 -8.81
C PRO A 5 63.75 -30.42 -7.85
N PHE A 6 63.59 -30.69 -6.52
CA PHE A 6 63.67 -29.87 -5.27
C PHE A 6 62.34 -29.29 -4.74
N SER A 7 61.69 -29.73 -3.65
CA SER A 7 62.02 -30.21 -2.28
C SER A 7 62.06 -29.13 -1.18
N GLY A 8 61.14 -29.25 -0.22
CA GLY A 8 61.26 -28.97 1.23
C GLY A 8 61.48 -27.51 1.69
N ASN A 9 60.68 -26.99 2.62
CA ASN A 9 60.81 -27.27 4.04
C ASN A 9 59.74 -26.51 4.87
N SER A 10 59.49 -27.08 6.04
CA SER A 10 58.56 -26.68 7.11
C SER A 10 58.97 -25.38 7.83
N SER A 11 58.01 -24.58 8.31
CA SER A 11 58.09 -24.02 9.68
C SER A 11 56.72 -23.56 10.18
N ALA A 12 56.44 -23.93 11.43
CA ALA A 12 55.27 -23.56 12.20
C ALA A 12 55.36 -22.10 12.69
N GLY A 13 54.21 -21.46 12.83
CA GLY A 13 54.08 -20.17 13.47
C GLY A 13 52.61 -19.82 13.73
N MET A 14 52.03 -20.38 14.79
CA MET A 14 50.78 -19.90 15.37
C MET A 14 50.91 -18.41 15.75
N LYS A 15 49.90 -17.61 15.36
CA LYS A 15 49.32 -16.51 16.14
C LYS A 15 47.95 -16.17 15.55
N CYS A 16 46.88 -16.52 16.28
CA CYS A 16 45.53 -15.95 16.13
C CYS A 16 45.50 -14.50 16.67
N PRO A 17 44.32 -13.86 16.75
CA PRO A 17 43.40 -13.42 15.70
C PRO A 17 43.25 -11.88 15.79
N ILE A 18 42.42 -11.26 14.95
CA ILE A 18 41.56 -10.07 15.24
C ILE A 18 41.12 -9.41 13.92
N THR A 19 39.81 -9.49 13.71
CA THR A 19 38.88 -8.52 13.11
C THR A 19 39.31 -7.65 11.92
N GLY A 20 38.43 -7.59 10.92
CA GLY A 20 38.23 -6.38 10.12
C GLY A 20 38.34 -6.58 8.62
N ALA A 21 37.18 -6.50 7.97
CA ALA A 21 36.93 -6.05 6.60
C ALA A 21 37.60 -6.75 5.41
N SER A 22 36.76 -7.27 4.51
CA SER A 22 36.87 -6.97 3.08
C SER A 22 35.46 -6.94 2.51
N SER A 23 34.91 -5.79 2.12
CA SER A 23 35.19 -5.10 0.86
C SER A 23 35.18 -6.07 -0.33
N THR A 24 33.99 -6.26 -0.91
CA THR A 24 33.80 -6.73 -2.29
C THR A 24 32.75 -5.77 -2.89
N THR A 25 33.21 -4.75 -3.61
CA THR A 25 33.19 -4.67 -5.09
C THR A 25 31.79 -4.81 -5.69
N ASN A 26 31.30 -3.66 -6.17
CA ASN A 26 30.13 -3.49 -7.03
C ASN A 26 30.12 -4.48 -8.20
N GLU A 27 29.06 -5.28 -8.28
CA GLU A 27 28.46 -5.67 -9.56
C GLU A 27 26.99 -5.26 -9.54
N ALA A 28 26.65 -4.38 -10.48
CA ALA A 28 25.30 -3.94 -10.74
C ALA A 28 24.45 -5.13 -11.19
N THR A 29 23.46 -5.50 -10.39
CA THR A 29 22.33 -6.31 -10.82
C THR A 29 21.07 -5.48 -10.64
N THR A 30 20.58 -4.95 -11.75
CA THR A 30 19.23 -4.40 -11.88
C THR A 30 18.24 -5.54 -11.74
N ASN A 31 17.60 -5.67 -10.58
CA ASN A 31 16.35 -6.40 -10.45
C ASN A 31 15.28 -5.43 -9.93
N ASP A 32 14.57 -4.89 -10.91
CA ASP A 32 13.30 -4.20 -10.82
C ASP A 32 12.19 -5.26 -10.77
N SER A 33 11.44 -5.31 -9.67
CA SER A 33 10.03 -5.73 -9.60
C SER A 33 9.58 -5.87 -8.14
N SER A 34 9.17 -4.77 -7.52
CA SER A 34 8.32 -4.80 -6.33
C SER A 34 6.91 -4.36 -6.75
N ILE A 35 5.94 -5.11 -6.29
CA ILE A 35 4.54 -5.15 -6.72
C ILE A 35 3.81 -3.92 -6.19
N ASP A 36 3.59 -2.91 -7.03
CA ASP A 36 2.61 -1.85 -6.78
C ASP A 36 1.23 -2.33 -7.23
N ALA A 37 0.61 -3.15 -6.39
CA ALA A 37 -0.81 -3.43 -6.43
C ALA A 37 -1.56 -2.29 -5.71
N CYS A 38 -2.75 -1.96 -6.22
CA CYS A 38 -3.71 -1.00 -5.66
C CYS A 38 -3.57 -0.76 -4.13
N PRO A 39 -3.20 0.46 -3.68
CA PRO A 39 -2.80 0.73 -2.29
C PRO A 39 -3.96 0.76 -1.27
N VAL A 40 -5.11 0.15 -1.62
CA VAL A 40 -6.28 0.09 -0.72
C VAL A 40 -6.76 -1.35 -0.48
N ILE A 41 -6.10 -2.37 -1.06
CA ILE A 41 -6.34 -3.78 -0.66
C ILE A 41 -5.19 -4.35 0.18
N HIS A 42 -4.01 -3.71 0.21
CA HIS A 42 -2.94 -4.05 1.13
C HIS A 42 -2.72 -2.91 2.11
N ALA A 43 -3.52 -2.91 3.18
CA ALA A 43 -3.18 -2.16 4.37
C ALA A 43 -1.96 -2.83 5.02
N VAL A 44 -0.97 -2.00 5.34
CA VAL A 44 0.16 -2.25 6.25
C VAL A 44 1.29 -3.10 5.68
N ASN A 45 2.40 -2.43 5.33
CA ASN A 45 3.72 -3.03 5.38
C ASN A 45 4.07 -3.19 6.87
N GLU A 46 3.77 -4.36 7.45
CA GLU A 46 3.85 -4.61 8.90
C GLU A 46 5.27 -4.44 9.47
N GLU A 47 6.31 -4.54 8.64
CA GLU A 47 7.71 -4.46 9.08
C GLU A 47 8.18 -3.04 9.43
N GLU A 48 7.75 -2.00 8.69
CA GLU A 48 8.12 -0.61 9.00
C GLU A 48 7.37 -0.08 10.23
N VAL A 49 6.14 -0.54 10.45
CA VAL A 49 5.34 -0.19 11.63
C VAL A 49 5.86 -0.91 12.88
N GLN A 50 6.39 -2.14 12.74
CA GLN A 50 7.00 -2.87 13.84
C GLN A 50 8.35 -2.28 14.28
N GLN A 51 9.19 -1.80 13.37
CA GLN A 51 10.45 -1.12 13.73
C GLN A 51 10.19 0.18 14.50
N VAL A 52 9.24 1.01 14.06
CA VAL A 52 8.89 2.26 14.77
C VAL A 52 8.23 1.98 16.14
N LYS A 53 7.48 0.88 16.27
CA LYS A 53 6.90 0.45 17.56
C LYS A 53 7.95 -0.17 18.51
N GLN A 54 8.97 -0.85 18.00
CA GLN A 54 10.09 -1.37 18.80
C GLN A 54 10.97 -0.23 19.33
N GLU A 55 11.31 0.76 18.51
CA GLU A 55 12.06 1.96 18.95
C GLU A 55 11.29 2.78 19.99
N LYS A 56 9.96 2.82 19.90
CA LYS A 56 9.10 3.50 20.88
C LYS A 56 8.96 2.71 22.20
N LYS A 57 9.05 1.38 22.17
CA LYS A 57 9.10 0.54 23.39
C LYS A 57 10.46 0.61 24.08
N GLU A 58 11.55 0.65 23.32
CA GLU A 58 12.90 0.76 23.88
C GLU A 58 13.14 2.14 24.51
N SER A 59 12.70 3.22 23.87
CA SER A 59 12.82 4.59 24.42
C SER A 59 11.93 4.89 25.64
N THR A 60 10.90 4.08 25.89
CA THR A 60 10.05 4.23 27.10
C THR A 60 10.51 3.30 28.24
N SER A 61 11.40 2.34 27.97
CA SER A 61 11.86 1.34 28.96
C SER A 61 13.02 1.80 29.85
N GLU A 62 13.68 2.93 29.55
CA GLU A 62 14.74 3.50 30.40
C GLU A 62 14.24 4.42 31.52
N ALA A 63 12.93 4.64 31.63
CA ALA A 63 12.35 5.49 32.66
C ALA A 63 11.13 4.85 33.33
N GLN A 64 11.34 3.75 34.08
CA GLN A 64 10.67 3.40 35.35
C GLN A 64 10.86 1.91 35.68
N GLN A 65 11.69 1.62 36.68
CA GLN A 65 11.61 0.40 37.47
C GLN A 65 10.70 0.67 38.67
N GLU A 66 9.53 0.01 38.72
CA GLU A 66 9.02 -0.76 39.86
C GLU A 66 7.52 -1.10 39.71
N GLU A 67 7.22 -2.36 40.09
CA GLU A 67 5.92 -2.99 40.39
C GLU A 67 5.05 -3.62 39.28
N GLU A 68 4.63 -4.85 39.61
CA GLU A 68 3.97 -5.89 38.82
C GLU A 68 2.47 -5.63 38.59
N GLN A 69 1.97 -5.84 37.36
CA GLN A 69 0.92 -6.82 37.00
C GLN A 69 0.56 -6.76 35.50
N PRO A 70 0.20 -7.89 34.85
CA PRO A 70 -0.05 -7.93 33.42
C PRO A 70 -1.54 -7.70 33.09
N GLN A 71 -1.88 -6.59 32.45
CA GLN A 71 -3.20 -6.40 31.84
C GLN A 71 -3.09 -5.73 30.46
N GLN A 72 -3.46 -6.52 29.45
CA GLN A 72 -4.14 -6.15 28.20
C GLN A 72 -3.73 -4.83 27.53
N VAL A 73 -2.90 -4.94 26.48
CA VAL A 73 -2.78 -3.91 25.43
C VAL A 73 -2.78 -4.61 24.06
N GLU A 74 -3.92 -5.18 23.71
CA GLU A 74 -4.30 -5.55 22.33
C GLU A 74 -5.72 -5.04 22.10
N ALA A 75 -5.86 -3.73 21.91
CA ALA A 75 -7.12 -3.10 21.53
C ALA A 75 -6.82 -1.67 21.06
N ASN A 76 -6.29 -1.52 19.84
CA ASN A 76 -6.39 -0.24 19.14
C ASN A 76 -6.20 -0.31 17.63
N GLU A 77 -5.85 -1.47 17.04
CA GLU A 77 -5.79 -1.64 15.58
C GLU A 77 -7.08 -2.22 14.97
N ASP A 78 -7.96 -2.80 15.79
CA ASP A 78 -9.23 -3.42 15.31
C ASP A 78 -10.41 -2.45 15.15
N ALA A 79 -10.29 -1.19 15.59
CA ALA A 79 -11.45 -0.28 15.65
C ALA A 79 -11.83 0.36 14.30
N THR A 80 -10.89 0.47 13.36
CA THR A 80 -11.05 1.24 12.11
C THR A 80 -11.53 0.39 10.94
N ASP A 81 -11.05 -0.85 10.79
CA ASP A 81 -11.52 -1.79 9.78
C ASP A 81 -12.97 -2.25 10.06
N HIS A 82 -13.35 -2.30 11.35
CA HIS A 82 -14.71 -2.60 11.81
C HIS A 82 -15.78 -1.60 11.35
N SER A 83 -15.44 -0.37 10.97
CA SER A 83 -16.43 0.64 10.57
C SER A 83 -16.96 0.45 9.15
N VAL A 84 -16.07 0.19 8.18
CA VAL A 84 -16.47 -0.05 6.78
C VAL A 84 -17.14 -1.41 6.67
N THR A 85 -16.58 -2.44 7.31
CA THR A 85 -17.19 -3.77 7.36
C THR A 85 -18.55 -3.74 8.02
N LYS A 86 -18.73 -3.06 9.16
CA LYS A 86 -20.05 -2.92 9.80
C LYS A 86 -21.05 -2.12 8.97
N ALA A 87 -20.60 -1.10 8.23
CA ALA A 87 -21.45 -0.39 7.28
C ALA A 87 -21.85 -1.29 6.09
N LEU A 88 -20.92 -2.11 5.59
CA LEU A 88 -21.15 -3.10 4.54
C LEU A 88 -22.11 -4.21 5.02
N GLU A 89 -21.93 -4.70 6.24
CA GLU A 89 -22.76 -5.73 6.87
C GLU A 89 -24.16 -5.22 7.18
N ALA A 90 -24.30 -3.99 7.65
CA ALA A 90 -25.61 -3.33 7.80
C ALA A 90 -26.33 -3.24 6.45
N LEU A 91 -25.59 -2.96 5.37
CA LEU A 91 -26.10 -2.91 4.02
C LEU A 91 -26.53 -4.27 3.45
N MET A 92 -25.74 -5.31 3.72
CA MET A 92 -26.10 -6.68 3.37
C MET A 92 -27.37 -7.13 4.12
N LYS A 93 -27.62 -6.59 5.32
CA LYS A 93 -28.78 -6.91 6.15
C LYS A 93 -30.04 -6.10 5.78
N GLU A 94 -29.89 -4.83 5.38
CA GLU A 94 -31.00 -3.99 4.91
C GLU A 94 -31.38 -4.22 3.44
N SER A 95 -30.48 -4.79 2.63
CA SER A 95 -30.80 -5.32 1.29
C SER A 95 -31.96 -6.34 1.32
N ASP A 96 -32.18 -7.00 2.46
CA ASP A 96 -33.26 -7.96 2.66
C ASP A 96 -34.58 -7.30 3.10
N GLU A 97 -34.60 -6.00 3.41
CA GLU A 97 -35.83 -5.25 3.66
C GLU A 97 -36.52 -4.92 2.33
N LYS A 98 -37.46 -5.79 1.95
CA LYS A 98 -38.24 -5.69 0.72
C LYS A 98 -39.09 -4.41 0.73
N SER A 99 -38.65 -3.38 0.02
CA SER A 99 -39.59 -2.40 -0.54
C SER A 99 -40.56 -3.16 -1.45
N GLU A 100 -41.87 -2.98 -1.26
CA GLU A 100 -42.89 -3.59 -2.11
C GLU A 100 -42.81 -3.09 -3.57
N ILE A 101 -42.13 -1.97 -3.81
CA ILE A 101 -41.93 -1.37 -5.13
C ILE A 101 -40.48 -1.60 -5.59
N PRO A 102 -40.25 -2.34 -6.69
CA PRO A 102 -38.91 -2.61 -7.20
C PRO A 102 -38.09 -1.36 -7.54
N SER A 103 -38.69 -0.34 -8.17
CA SER A 103 -37.99 0.91 -8.53
C SER A 103 -37.49 1.70 -7.31
N VAL A 104 -38.22 1.65 -6.20
CA VAL A 104 -37.79 2.26 -4.93
C VAL A 104 -36.63 1.49 -4.30
N ALA A 105 -36.67 0.15 -4.37
CA ALA A 105 -35.57 -0.68 -3.86
C ALA A 105 -34.27 -0.42 -4.64
N GLU A 106 -34.38 -0.28 -5.96
CA GLU A 106 -33.27 0.05 -6.85
C GLU A 106 -32.67 1.43 -6.54
N TYR A 107 -33.51 2.45 -6.37
CA TYR A 107 -33.07 3.79 -5.96
C TYR A 107 -32.33 3.79 -4.62
N GLN A 108 -32.91 3.16 -3.58
CA GLN A 108 -32.28 3.08 -2.26
C GLN A 108 -30.93 2.35 -2.32
N LYS A 109 -30.85 1.31 -3.15
CA LYS A 109 -29.61 0.57 -3.38
C LYS A 109 -28.54 1.44 -4.04
N LEU A 110 -28.89 2.19 -5.10
CA LEU A 110 -27.97 3.14 -5.73
C LEU A 110 -27.47 4.20 -4.74
N ARG A 111 -28.37 4.84 -3.98
CA ARG A 111 -28.02 5.82 -2.94
C ARG A 111 -26.99 5.28 -1.96
N ARG A 112 -27.17 4.05 -1.50
CA ARG A 112 -26.23 3.41 -0.58
C ARG A 112 -24.90 3.06 -1.26
N THR A 113 -24.93 2.45 -2.44
CA THR A 113 -23.71 2.11 -3.20
C THR A 113 -22.84 3.34 -3.43
N THR A 114 -23.44 4.45 -3.85
CA THR A 114 -22.72 5.72 -4.03
C THR A 114 -22.12 6.24 -2.72
N ALA A 115 -22.89 6.27 -1.63
CA ALA A 115 -22.40 6.72 -0.34
C ALA A 115 -21.24 5.87 0.20
N ILE A 116 -21.25 4.54 0.00
CA ILE A 116 -20.15 3.65 0.39
C ILE A 116 -18.88 4.01 -0.39
N ILE A 117 -19.00 4.23 -1.70
CA ILE A 117 -17.85 4.54 -2.55
C ILE A 117 -17.29 5.93 -2.20
N THR A 118 -18.13 6.93 -1.99
CA THR A 118 -17.71 8.24 -1.46
C THR A 118 -16.94 8.06 -0.14
N GLY A 119 -17.49 7.28 0.79
CA GLY A 119 -16.86 6.98 2.07
C GLY A 119 -15.53 6.23 1.95
N PHE A 120 -15.42 5.31 0.99
CA PHE A 120 -14.18 4.57 0.69
C PHE A 120 -13.08 5.52 0.23
N TYR A 121 -13.37 6.40 -0.73
CA TYR A 121 -12.38 7.40 -1.20
C TYR A 121 -12.04 8.43 -0.11
N ALA A 122 -13.00 8.83 0.73
CA ALA A 122 -12.75 9.74 1.84
C ALA A 122 -11.77 9.12 2.86
N LYS A 123 -12.01 7.86 3.27
CA LYS A 123 -11.09 7.13 4.16
C LYS A 123 -9.73 6.89 3.52
N GLY A 124 -9.69 6.52 2.24
CA GLY A 124 -8.45 6.35 1.51
C GLY A 124 -7.64 7.65 1.35
N THR A 125 -8.29 8.81 1.44
CA THR A 125 -7.64 10.14 1.45
C THR A 125 -7.03 10.46 2.82
N GLU A 126 -7.71 10.06 3.89
CA GLU A 126 -7.22 10.19 5.27
C GLU A 126 -5.98 9.30 5.51
N ALA A 127 -6.01 8.05 5.06
CA ALA A 127 -4.85 7.14 5.15
C ALA A 127 -3.60 7.71 4.44
N LYS A 128 -3.77 8.30 3.25
CA LYS A 128 -2.66 8.98 2.53
C LYS A 128 -2.10 10.17 3.30
N ARG A 129 -2.96 10.91 4.02
CA ARG A 129 -2.53 12.00 4.89
C ARG A 129 -1.71 11.48 6.07
N GLU A 130 -2.15 10.39 6.69
CA GLU A 130 -1.41 9.76 7.79
C GLU A 130 -0.04 9.28 7.33
N GLN A 131 0.04 8.62 6.16
CA GLN A 131 1.31 8.23 5.54
C GLN A 131 2.24 9.44 5.33
N TYR A 132 1.71 10.55 4.80
CA TYR A 132 2.47 11.78 4.64
C TYR A 132 3.00 12.34 5.97
N GLU A 133 2.17 12.44 7.00
CA GLU A 133 2.60 12.96 8.31
C GLU A 133 3.61 12.03 9.00
N ASN A 134 3.47 10.70 8.84
CA ASN A 134 4.46 9.74 9.36
C ASN A 134 5.83 9.94 8.72
N VAL A 135 5.89 10.06 7.39
CA VAL A 135 7.16 10.32 6.67
C VAL A 135 7.76 11.67 7.08
N LYS A 136 6.92 12.68 7.29
CA LYS A 136 7.35 14.00 7.77
C LYS A 136 7.90 13.97 9.20
N GLU A 137 7.36 13.14 10.07
CA GLU A 137 7.93 12.90 11.41
C GLU A 137 9.32 12.26 11.29
N SER A 138 9.46 11.21 10.46
CA SER A 138 10.76 10.57 10.20
C SER A 138 11.79 11.54 9.61
N LEU A 139 11.38 12.40 8.67
CA LEU A 139 12.22 13.47 8.15
C LEU A 139 12.68 14.41 9.27
N SER A 140 11.76 14.84 10.15
CA SER A 140 12.11 15.73 11.26
C SER A 140 13.15 15.13 12.19
N ARG A 141 13.15 13.80 12.40
CA ARG A 141 14.17 13.10 13.18
C ARG A 141 15.53 13.15 12.47
N LEU A 142 15.56 12.81 11.18
CA LEU A 142 16.78 12.87 10.36
C LEU A 142 17.37 14.29 10.29
N TYR A 143 16.54 15.33 10.24
CA TYR A 143 17.01 16.71 10.33
C TYR A 143 17.76 16.97 11.65
N GLY A 144 17.23 16.46 12.77
CA GLY A 144 17.88 16.55 14.08
C GLY A 144 19.20 15.78 14.15
N ASP A 145 19.23 14.55 13.64
CA ASP A 145 20.44 13.71 13.62
C ASP A 145 21.53 14.31 12.72
N GLU A 146 21.14 14.89 11.57
CA GLU A 146 22.04 15.62 10.68
C GLU A 146 22.67 16.83 11.38
N GLU A 147 21.86 17.62 12.11
CA GLU A 147 22.34 18.75 12.89
C GLU A 147 23.29 18.32 14.01
N GLN A 148 22.97 17.22 14.70
CA GLN A 148 23.81 16.67 15.75
C GLN A 148 25.16 16.19 15.18
N CYS A 149 25.17 15.46 14.06
CA CYS A 149 26.40 15.03 13.40
C CYS A 149 27.26 16.23 12.98
N LYS A 150 26.66 17.27 12.37
CA LYS A 150 27.36 18.52 12.02
C LYS A 150 27.93 19.22 13.25
N ALA A 151 27.20 19.23 14.37
CA ALA A 151 27.66 19.81 15.62
C ALA A 151 28.86 19.03 16.21
N GLN A 152 28.83 17.70 16.17
CA GLN A 152 29.94 16.86 16.64
C GLN A 152 31.20 17.04 15.78
N ILE A 153 31.05 17.04 14.45
CA ILE A 153 32.15 17.36 13.52
C ILE A 153 32.74 18.73 13.85
N SER A 154 31.90 19.75 14.03
CA SER A 154 32.33 21.10 14.37
C SER A 154 33.07 21.15 15.72
N ALA A 155 32.59 20.41 16.72
CA ALA A 155 33.20 20.32 18.04
C ALA A 155 34.59 19.67 18.00
N LEU A 156 34.77 18.61 17.21
CA LEU A 156 36.06 17.96 16.99
C LEU A 156 37.03 18.89 16.25
N GLN A 157 36.57 19.60 15.21
CA GLN A 157 37.39 20.51 14.41
C GLN A 157 37.84 21.77 15.17
N LYS A 158 37.09 22.19 16.20
CA LYS A 158 37.40 23.39 17.00
C LYS A 158 38.77 23.36 17.70
N TYR A 159 39.27 22.18 18.03
CA TYR A 159 40.48 22.04 18.84
C TYR A 159 41.63 21.42 18.04
N GLU A 160 42.56 22.27 17.58
CA GLU A 160 43.71 21.87 16.75
C GLU A 160 44.55 20.74 17.37
N LYS A 161 44.66 20.72 18.70
CA LYS A 161 45.41 19.71 19.47
C LYS A 161 44.92 18.27 19.22
N PHE A 162 43.69 18.07 18.74
CA PHE A 162 43.13 16.73 18.49
C PHE A 162 43.55 16.13 17.15
N LYS A 163 43.97 16.94 16.16
CA LYS A 163 44.19 16.46 14.77
C LYS A 163 45.27 15.39 14.63
N GLY A 164 46.24 15.33 15.55
CA GLY A 164 47.27 14.30 15.56
C GLY A 164 46.86 12.98 16.22
N HIS A 165 45.70 12.92 16.87
CA HIS A 165 45.27 11.77 17.66
C HIS A 165 44.50 10.75 16.80
N LEU A 166 44.76 9.45 16.99
CA LEU A 166 44.10 8.38 16.24
C LEU A 166 42.57 8.39 16.38
N LYS A 167 42.06 8.55 17.62
CA LYS A 167 40.61 8.66 17.87
C LYS A 167 39.94 9.88 17.21
N TYR A 168 40.68 10.96 16.97
CA TYR A 168 40.12 12.09 16.22
C TYR A 168 39.83 11.68 14.78
N LYS A 169 40.77 10.98 14.13
CA LYS A 169 40.60 10.49 12.75
C LYS A 169 39.42 9.51 12.66
N GLU A 170 39.36 8.54 13.56
CA GLU A 170 38.26 7.56 13.64
C GLU A 170 36.89 8.22 13.81
N TYR A 171 36.74 9.13 14.77
CA TYR A 171 35.46 9.82 14.97
C TYR A 171 35.10 10.75 13.81
N MET A 172 36.08 11.45 13.22
CA MET A 172 35.83 12.30 12.06
C MET A 172 35.35 11.49 10.85
N GLU A 173 35.98 10.35 10.57
CA GLU A 173 35.57 9.44 9.49
C GLU A 173 34.17 8.89 9.75
N ASN A 174 33.91 8.35 10.94
CA ASN A 174 32.59 7.84 11.30
C ASN A 174 31.48 8.90 11.17
N TYR A 175 31.70 10.13 11.67
CA TYR A 175 30.69 11.19 11.55
C TYR A 175 30.52 11.70 10.13
N GLN A 176 31.56 11.65 9.29
CA GLN A 176 31.46 12.03 7.88
C GLN A 176 30.69 10.98 7.07
N ASP A 177 30.97 9.70 7.30
CA ASP A 177 30.25 8.59 6.70
C ASP A 177 28.78 8.59 7.14
N GLU A 178 28.52 8.79 8.43
CA GLU A 178 27.17 8.90 8.97
C GLU A 178 26.43 10.10 8.37
N LEU A 179 27.07 11.27 8.29
CA LEU A 179 26.46 12.45 7.66
C LEU A 179 26.10 12.18 6.19
N SER A 180 26.95 11.46 5.45
CA SER A 180 26.67 11.07 4.07
C SER A 180 25.48 10.10 3.98
N ASN A 181 25.39 9.14 4.90
CA ASN A 181 24.26 8.20 4.97
C ASN A 181 22.95 8.91 5.30
N LEU A 182 22.95 9.79 6.31
CA LEU A 182 21.78 10.58 6.70
C LEU A 182 21.29 11.47 5.55
N GLN A 183 22.21 12.09 4.80
CA GLN A 183 21.85 12.91 3.63
C GLN A 183 21.21 12.08 2.52
N ALA A 184 21.71 10.87 2.26
CA ALA A 184 21.14 9.97 1.27
C ALA A 184 19.74 9.48 1.68
N GLN A 185 19.55 9.12 2.95
CA GLN A 185 18.24 8.69 3.48
C GLN A 185 17.23 9.84 3.44
N LYS A 186 17.65 11.04 3.85
CA LYS A 186 16.84 12.25 3.82
C LYS A 186 16.35 12.56 2.41
N ALA A 187 17.22 12.52 1.40
CA ALA A 187 16.84 12.78 0.02
C ALA A 187 15.74 11.79 -0.47
N LYS A 188 15.86 10.51 -0.11
CA LYS A 188 14.83 9.50 -0.42
C LYS A 188 13.51 9.81 0.28
N LEU A 189 13.54 10.10 1.58
CA LEU A 189 12.32 10.39 2.34
C LEU A 189 11.66 11.72 1.92
N GLU A 190 12.43 12.71 1.45
CA GLU A 190 11.87 13.95 0.87
C GLU A 190 11.08 13.66 -0.42
N GLU A 191 11.59 12.77 -1.27
CA GLU A 191 10.87 12.31 -2.46
C GLU A 191 9.59 11.54 -2.07
N THR A 192 9.69 10.61 -1.11
CA THR A 192 8.54 9.86 -0.58
C THR A 192 7.50 10.78 0.05
N ALA A 193 7.91 11.78 0.83
CA ALA A 193 7.02 12.76 1.45
C ALA A 193 6.26 13.56 0.39
N LYS A 194 6.98 14.02 -0.65
CA LYS A 194 6.36 14.71 -1.77
C LYS A 194 5.36 13.83 -2.50
N HIS A 195 5.70 12.56 -2.74
CA HIS A 195 4.82 11.60 -3.38
C HIS A 195 3.50 11.42 -2.61
N TYR A 196 3.55 11.16 -1.30
CA TYR A 196 2.35 11.02 -0.47
C TYR A 196 1.54 12.32 -0.37
N TYR A 197 2.21 13.47 -0.33
CA TYR A 197 1.53 14.76 -0.38
C TYR A 197 0.75 14.94 -1.70
N ASP A 198 1.40 14.72 -2.84
CA ASP A 198 0.77 14.85 -4.16
C ASP A 198 -0.41 13.87 -4.30
N LEU A 199 -0.26 12.63 -3.81
CA LEU A 199 -1.33 11.63 -3.73
C LEU A 199 -2.50 12.10 -2.84
N HIS A 200 -2.20 12.66 -1.66
CA HIS A 200 -3.23 13.18 -0.76
C HIS A 200 -4.03 14.31 -1.42
N ILE A 201 -3.35 15.29 -2.02
CA ILE A 201 -3.99 16.40 -2.73
C ILE A 201 -4.87 15.90 -3.87
N TRP A 202 -4.37 14.96 -4.69
CA TRP A 202 -5.17 14.38 -5.76
C TRP A 202 -6.38 13.61 -5.22
N SER A 203 -6.21 12.83 -4.15
CA SER A 203 -7.30 12.08 -3.55
C SER A 203 -8.41 12.95 -2.97
N GLN A 204 -8.11 14.15 -2.45
CA GLN A 204 -9.13 15.13 -2.06
C GLN A 204 -9.99 15.57 -3.26
N GLU A 205 -9.40 15.74 -4.44
CA GLU A 205 -10.17 16.07 -5.65
C GLU A 205 -11.07 14.90 -6.08
N ILE A 206 -10.61 13.66 -5.97
CA ILE A 206 -11.43 12.46 -6.20
C ILE A 206 -12.63 12.42 -5.25
N VAL A 207 -12.43 12.72 -3.96
CA VAL A 207 -13.53 12.77 -2.97
C VAL A 207 -14.57 13.81 -3.38
N LYS A 208 -14.16 15.03 -3.76
CA LYS A 208 -15.08 16.07 -4.23
C LYS A 208 -15.91 15.62 -5.44
N ILE A 209 -15.30 14.87 -6.36
CA ILE A 209 -16.00 14.31 -7.52
C ILE A 209 -17.02 13.26 -7.07
N CYS A 210 -16.67 12.35 -6.15
CA CYS A 210 -17.61 11.38 -5.58
C CYS A 210 -18.78 12.04 -4.85
N GLU A 211 -18.50 13.05 -4.02
CA GLU A 211 -19.54 13.84 -3.33
C GLU A 211 -20.45 14.56 -4.32
N TRP A 212 -19.90 15.08 -5.43
CA TRP A 212 -20.69 15.66 -6.50
C TRP A 212 -21.59 14.62 -7.16
N LEU A 213 -21.09 13.41 -7.46
CA LEU A 213 -21.91 12.32 -8.00
C LEU A 213 -23.05 11.97 -7.04
N GLU A 214 -22.76 11.91 -5.73
CA GLU A 214 -23.75 11.60 -4.70
C GLU A 214 -24.85 12.67 -4.60
N GLN A 215 -24.49 13.95 -4.66
CA GLN A 215 -25.43 15.07 -4.64
C GLN A 215 -26.39 15.05 -5.84
N HIS A 216 -25.94 14.53 -6.97
CA HIS A 216 -26.68 14.53 -8.23
C HIS A 216 -27.30 13.17 -8.59
N LEU A 217 -27.16 12.18 -7.71
CA LEU A 217 -27.68 10.83 -7.93
C LEU A 217 -29.21 10.80 -8.09
N ASP A 218 -29.93 11.70 -7.42
CA ASP A 218 -31.38 11.80 -7.54
C ASP A 218 -31.83 12.13 -8.98
N TYR A 219 -31.05 12.97 -9.68
CA TYR A 219 -31.30 13.27 -11.09
C TYR A 219 -31.03 12.06 -11.99
N TYR A 220 -29.92 11.35 -11.74
CA TYR A 220 -29.62 10.09 -12.43
C TYR A 220 -30.77 9.10 -12.27
N ALA A 221 -31.15 8.79 -11.03
CA ALA A 221 -32.19 7.82 -10.73
C ALA A 221 -33.54 8.18 -11.36
N TYR A 222 -33.92 9.47 -11.33
CA TYR A 222 -35.13 9.95 -11.99
C TYR A 222 -35.11 9.73 -13.52
N LYS A 223 -33.93 9.76 -14.15
CA LYS A 223 -33.76 9.57 -15.59
C LYS A 223 -33.63 8.12 -16.01
N THR A 224 -33.07 7.26 -15.17
CA THR A 224 -32.67 5.90 -15.54
C THR A 224 -33.56 4.81 -14.97
N ILE A 225 -34.20 5.01 -13.81
CA ILE A 225 -35.07 4.01 -13.19
C ILE A 225 -36.51 4.21 -13.69
N PRO A 226 -37.08 3.26 -14.46
CA PRO A 226 -38.47 3.35 -14.90
C PRO A 226 -39.44 3.31 -13.72
N ASP A 227 -40.56 4.01 -13.83
CA ASP A 227 -41.66 3.99 -12.84
C ASP A 227 -41.22 4.35 -11.40
N LEU A 228 -40.19 5.19 -11.25
CA LEU A 228 -39.77 5.70 -9.94
C LEU A 228 -40.82 6.67 -9.38
N PRO A 229 -41.45 6.39 -8.22
CA PRO A 229 -42.55 7.21 -7.71
C PRO A 229 -42.04 8.53 -7.11
N VAL A 230 -42.03 9.59 -7.94
CA VAL A 230 -41.57 10.95 -7.60
C VAL A 230 -42.25 11.49 -6.33
N ASP A 231 -43.55 11.26 -6.16
CA ASP A 231 -44.29 11.73 -4.99
C ASP A 231 -43.82 11.09 -3.69
N LYS A 232 -43.38 9.82 -3.75
CA LYS A 232 -42.92 9.08 -2.57
C LYS A 232 -41.47 9.38 -2.22
N ILE A 233 -40.60 9.49 -3.24
CA ILE A 233 -39.15 9.66 -3.05
C ILE A 233 -38.77 11.13 -2.91
N PHE A 234 -39.26 11.96 -3.82
CA PHE A 234 -38.87 13.37 -3.91
C PHE A 234 -39.95 14.34 -3.41
N LYS A 235 -40.98 13.83 -2.72
CA LYS A 235 -42.10 14.62 -2.18
C LYS A 235 -42.78 15.50 -3.24
N GLY A 236 -42.85 15.00 -4.47
CA GLY A 236 -43.46 15.70 -5.62
C GLY A 236 -42.55 16.72 -6.30
N VAL A 237 -41.29 16.86 -5.88
CA VAL A 237 -40.32 17.78 -6.50
C VAL A 237 -39.47 17.00 -7.51
N ILE A 238 -39.41 17.45 -8.75
CA ILE A 238 -38.56 16.83 -9.77
C ILE A 238 -37.08 17.18 -9.47
N PRO A 239 -36.18 16.18 -9.37
CA PRO A 239 -34.75 16.42 -9.22
C PRO A 239 -34.20 17.32 -10.33
N GLN A 240 -33.39 18.30 -9.97
CA GLN A 240 -32.80 19.24 -10.92
C GLN A 240 -31.58 18.61 -11.61
N ALA A 241 -31.34 19.01 -12.86
CA ALA A 241 -30.13 18.64 -13.55
C ALA A 241 -28.88 19.21 -12.83
N PRO A 242 -27.72 18.53 -12.93
CA PRO A 242 -26.48 19.06 -12.39
C PRO A 242 -26.17 20.46 -12.96
N PRO A 243 -25.57 21.35 -12.14
CA PRO A 243 -25.15 22.65 -12.62
C PRO A 243 -24.11 22.50 -13.73
N GLU A 244 -24.10 23.43 -14.67
CA GLU A 244 -23.09 23.42 -15.73
C GLU A 244 -21.72 23.75 -15.13
N LEU A 245 -20.77 22.82 -15.29
CA LEU A 245 -19.40 22.97 -14.86
C LEU A 245 -18.61 23.90 -15.81
N THR A 246 -17.67 24.66 -15.25
CA THR A 246 -16.69 25.41 -16.05
C THR A 246 -15.79 24.46 -16.86
N ALA A 247 -15.09 24.97 -17.88
CA ALA A 247 -14.18 24.14 -18.70
C ALA A 247 -13.06 23.48 -17.86
N GLU A 248 -12.53 24.20 -16.87
CA GLU A 248 -11.51 23.67 -15.96
C GLU A 248 -12.07 22.57 -15.05
N GLU A 249 -13.28 22.75 -14.51
CA GLU A 249 -13.96 21.75 -13.71
C GLU A 249 -14.31 20.52 -14.55
N LYS A 250 -14.82 20.70 -15.77
CA LYS A 250 -15.09 19.59 -16.70
C LYS A 250 -13.84 18.75 -16.94
N PHE A 251 -12.68 19.38 -17.16
CA PHE A 251 -11.42 18.66 -17.33
C PHE A 251 -11.01 17.88 -16.07
N LYS A 252 -11.06 18.51 -14.89
CA LYS A 252 -10.74 17.86 -13.61
C LYS A 252 -11.66 16.69 -13.31
N TYR A 253 -12.96 16.89 -13.48
CA TYR A 253 -13.98 15.89 -13.23
C TYR A 253 -13.86 14.73 -14.21
N SER A 254 -13.63 15.01 -15.49
CA SER A 254 -13.33 13.98 -16.49
C SER A 254 -12.15 13.11 -16.07
N LYS A 255 -11.04 13.74 -15.66
CA LYS A 255 -9.84 13.00 -15.23
C LYS A 255 -10.11 12.16 -13.98
N GLY A 256 -10.80 12.71 -12.99
CA GLY A 256 -11.13 11.95 -11.78
C GLY A 256 -12.14 10.84 -12.02
N LEU A 257 -13.13 11.01 -12.90
CA LEU A 257 -14.05 9.94 -13.28
C LEU A 257 -13.34 8.80 -14.01
N ASP A 258 -12.36 9.10 -14.86
CA ASP A 258 -11.53 8.09 -15.51
C ASP A 258 -10.69 7.30 -14.48
N GLU A 259 -10.08 8.00 -13.52
CA GLU A 259 -9.34 7.39 -12.42
C GLU A 259 -10.22 6.47 -11.56
N ILE A 260 -11.40 6.97 -11.15
CA ILE A 260 -12.35 6.19 -10.36
C ILE A 260 -12.78 4.94 -11.14
N CYS A 261 -13.10 5.10 -12.43
CA CYS A 261 -13.48 3.98 -13.28
C CYS A 261 -12.35 2.96 -13.43
N HIS A 262 -11.10 3.41 -13.61
CA HIS A 262 -9.95 2.53 -13.68
C HIS A 262 -9.78 1.72 -12.38
N ASN A 263 -9.75 2.39 -11.23
CA ASN A 263 -9.58 1.73 -9.92
C ASN A 263 -10.71 0.73 -9.63
N LEU A 264 -11.95 1.06 -10.02
CA LEU A 264 -13.09 0.15 -9.86
C LEU A 264 -13.04 -1.04 -10.81
N ASN A 265 -12.52 -0.88 -12.03
CA ASN A 265 -12.32 -2.00 -12.95
C ASN A 265 -11.25 -2.96 -12.42
N GLU A 266 -10.12 -2.45 -11.92
CA GLU A 266 -9.09 -3.30 -11.28
C GLU A 266 -9.65 -4.04 -10.06
N SER A 267 -10.37 -3.32 -9.19
CA SER A 267 -11.02 -3.92 -8.02
C SER A 267 -12.07 -4.95 -8.43
N ARG A 268 -12.84 -4.71 -9.51
CA ARG A 268 -13.80 -5.66 -10.06
C ARG A 268 -13.09 -6.93 -10.48
N ASP A 269 -12.01 -6.84 -11.24
CA ASP A 269 -11.29 -8.01 -11.76
C ASP A 269 -10.74 -8.87 -10.60
N PHE A 270 -10.24 -8.22 -9.54
CA PHE A 270 -9.87 -8.89 -8.29
C PHE A 270 -11.06 -9.63 -7.65
N PHE A 271 -12.21 -8.97 -7.47
CA PHE A 271 -13.38 -9.61 -6.85
C PHE A 271 -13.99 -10.70 -7.75
N GLU A 272 -13.94 -10.57 -9.08
CA GLU A 272 -14.36 -11.63 -10.01
C GLU A 272 -13.48 -12.86 -9.84
N ALA A 273 -12.16 -12.70 -9.89
CA ALA A 273 -11.20 -13.78 -9.68
C ALA A 273 -11.36 -14.42 -8.29
N SER A 274 -11.72 -13.62 -7.28
CA SER A 274 -11.96 -14.11 -5.92
C SER A 274 -13.24 -14.94 -5.76
N VAL A 275 -14.28 -14.61 -6.52
CA VAL A 275 -15.60 -15.26 -6.46
C VAL A 275 -15.66 -16.50 -7.37
N ASP A 276 -15.00 -16.46 -8.53
CA ASP A 276 -14.95 -17.57 -9.48
C ASP A 276 -13.89 -18.64 -9.15
N GLY A 277 -13.07 -18.39 -8.12
CA GLY A 277 -12.07 -19.32 -7.61
C GLY A 277 -10.70 -19.23 -8.29
N ARG A 278 -10.51 -18.34 -9.28
CA ARG A 278 -9.18 -18.12 -9.89
C ARG A 278 -8.13 -17.64 -8.89
N LEU A 279 -8.51 -16.77 -7.95
CA LEU A 279 -7.60 -16.30 -6.90
C LEU A 279 -7.16 -17.45 -5.98
N ASN A 280 -8.09 -18.30 -5.57
CA ASN A 280 -7.77 -19.47 -4.74
C ASN A 280 -6.83 -20.42 -5.46
N ARG A 281 -7.07 -20.66 -6.76
CA ARG A 281 -6.19 -21.49 -7.58
C ARG A 281 -4.78 -20.89 -7.71
N TYR A 282 -4.68 -19.57 -7.84
CA TYR A 282 -3.39 -18.88 -7.82
C TYR A 282 -2.65 -19.12 -6.50
N GLN A 283 -3.34 -18.93 -5.37
CA GLN A 283 -2.80 -19.14 -4.03
C GLN A 283 -2.43 -20.61 -3.76
N GLU A 284 -3.18 -21.57 -4.30
CA GLU A 284 -2.85 -23.00 -4.23
C GLU A 284 -1.54 -23.30 -4.96
N ILE A 285 -1.35 -22.77 -6.17
CA ILE A 285 -0.11 -22.93 -6.93
C ILE A 285 1.06 -22.27 -6.19
N GLU A 286 0.86 -21.07 -5.64
CA GLU A 286 1.86 -20.38 -4.83
C GLU A 286 2.28 -21.21 -3.60
N ARG A 287 1.31 -21.79 -2.89
CA ARG A 287 1.56 -22.73 -1.78
C ARG A 287 2.41 -23.92 -2.23
N GLU A 288 2.08 -24.52 -3.38
CA GLU A 288 2.83 -25.65 -3.93
C GLU A 288 4.27 -25.28 -4.31
N ILE A 289 4.48 -24.10 -4.90
CA ILE A 289 5.82 -23.58 -5.22
C ILE A 289 6.65 -23.45 -3.94
N ILE A 290 6.10 -22.81 -2.90
CA ILE A 290 6.80 -22.60 -1.63
C ILE A 290 7.13 -23.94 -0.96
N LEU A 291 6.18 -24.89 -0.93
CA LEU A 291 6.41 -26.23 -0.39
C LEU A 291 7.51 -26.99 -1.14
N CYS A 292 7.55 -26.88 -2.48
CA CYS A 292 8.62 -27.48 -3.29
C CYS A 292 9.99 -26.85 -2.98
N GLN A 293 10.05 -25.53 -2.77
CA GLN A 293 11.30 -24.85 -2.39
C GLN A 293 11.78 -25.29 -1.00
N LEU A 294 10.87 -25.39 -0.03
CA LEU A 294 11.18 -25.89 1.31
C LEU A 294 11.65 -27.35 1.28
N GLU A 295 11.05 -28.21 0.45
CA GLU A 295 11.50 -29.59 0.26
C GLU A 295 12.92 -29.65 -0.32
N SER A 296 13.21 -28.82 -1.32
CA SER A 296 14.57 -28.69 -1.89
C SER A 296 15.61 -28.24 -0.85
N LEU A 297 15.26 -27.28 0.00
CA LEU A 297 16.11 -26.82 1.11
C LEU A 297 16.32 -27.89 2.19
N ALA A 298 15.37 -28.81 2.37
CA ALA A 298 15.49 -29.93 3.30
C ALA A 298 16.45 -31.02 2.80
N GLN A 299 16.63 -31.14 1.48
CA GLN A 299 17.59 -32.07 0.87
C GLN A 299 19.03 -31.52 0.88
N SER A 300 19.21 -30.22 1.08
CA SER A 300 20.51 -29.58 1.18
C SER A 300 21.17 -29.83 2.55
N PRO A 301 22.51 -29.99 2.62
CA PRO A 301 23.20 -30.16 3.89
C PRO A 301 22.89 -29.03 4.87
N LYS A 302 22.52 -29.41 6.11
CA LYS A 302 22.22 -28.47 7.22
C LYS A 302 23.45 -27.82 7.86
N GLU A 303 24.64 -27.96 7.27
CA GLU A 303 25.84 -27.32 7.81
C GLU A 303 25.58 -25.83 8.03
N ASP A 304 25.99 -25.29 9.19
CA ASP A 304 25.73 -23.92 9.68
C ASP A 304 25.82 -22.89 8.53
N ASN A 305 24.69 -22.66 7.89
CA ASN A 305 24.57 -21.78 6.74
C ASN A 305 23.50 -20.75 7.08
N PRO A 306 23.90 -19.60 7.65
CA PRO A 306 22.97 -18.55 8.04
C PRO A 306 22.07 -18.08 6.90
N ARG A 307 22.53 -18.20 5.65
CA ARG A 307 21.73 -17.88 4.48
C ARG A 307 20.60 -18.89 4.25
N ARG A 308 20.84 -20.18 4.50
CA ARG A 308 19.82 -21.23 4.41
C ARG A 308 18.72 -20.98 5.44
N ASP A 309 19.10 -20.65 6.69
CA ASP A 309 18.15 -20.40 7.76
C ASP A 309 17.30 -19.15 7.51
N TYR A 310 17.92 -18.09 6.97
CA TYR A 310 17.19 -16.89 6.53
C TYR A 310 16.15 -17.24 5.44
N ILE A 311 16.57 -17.89 4.35
CA ILE A 311 15.65 -18.27 3.26
C ILE A 311 14.55 -19.21 3.76
N GLU A 312 14.88 -20.19 4.61
CA GLU A 312 13.89 -21.11 5.18
C GLU A 312 12.87 -20.37 6.07
N SER A 313 13.30 -19.34 6.80
CA SER A 313 12.40 -18.49 7.60
C SER A 313 11.43 -17.70 6.73
N GLU A 314 11.93 -17.01 5.70
CA GLU A 314 11.12 -16.24 4.75
C GLU A 314 10.05 -17.12 4.09
N LEU A 315 10.46 -18.28 3.54
CA LEU A 315 9.52 -19.20 2.89
C LEU A 315 8.46 -19.75 3.86
N ARG A 316 8.78 -19.90 5.15
CA ARG A 316 7.79 -20.32 6.15
C ARG A 316 6.80 -19.22 6.48
N GLN A 317 7.25 -17.97 6.50
CA GLN A 317 6.39 -16.81 6.67
C GLN A 317 5.45 -16.66 5.47
N ASP A 318 5.97 -16.79 4.25
CA ASP A 318 5.18 -16.77 3.02
C ASP A 318 4.14 -17.90 3.01
N LEU A 319 4.55 -19.12 3.39
CA LEU A 319 3.62 -20.26 3.48
C LEU A 319 2.48 -19.98 4.46
N ALA A 320 2.80 -19.47 5.65
CA ALA A 320 1.80 -19.15 6.66
C ALA A 320 0.84 -18.06 6.18
N HIS A 321 1.35 -17.07 5.44
CA HIS A 321 0.55 -16.02 4.82
C HIS A 321 -0.44 -16.60 3.79
N VAL A 322 0.05 -17.38 2.82
CA VAL A 322 -0.78 -18.00 1.77
C VAL A 322 -1.82 -18.95 2.36
N GLU A 323 -1.45 -19.76 3.37
CA GLU A 323 -2.39 -20.65 4.06
C GLU A 323 -3.49 -19.87 4.79
N SER A 324 -3.14 -18.74 5.41
CA SER A 324 -4.12 -17.85 6.04
C SER A 324 -5.11 -17.29 5.00
N GLN A 325 -4.60 -16.80 3.86
CA GLN A 325 -5.44 -16.27 2.78
C GLN A 325 -6.40 -17.31 2.21
N LEU A 326 -5.91 -18.54 1.98
CA LEU A 326 -6.74 -19.66 1.51
C LEU A 326 -7.84 -19.97 2.52
N LYS A 327 -7.50 -20.09 3.81
CA LYS A 327 -8.47 -20.35 4.87
C LYS A 327 -9.53 -19.25 4.98
N ASP A 328 -9.14 -18.00 4.83
CA ASP A 328 -10.06 -16.87 4.86
C ASP A 328 -10.98 -16.83 3.65
N SER A 329 -10.49 -17.27 2.49
CA SER A 329 -11.25 -17.38 1.25
C SER A 329 -12.38 -18.40 1.33
N GLU A 330 -12.24 -19.45 2.14
CA GLU A 330 -13.22 -20.52 2.32
C GLU A 330 -14.37 -20.11 3.25
N ARG A 331 -14.20 -19.04 4.04
CA ARG A 331 -15.24 -18.57 4.96
C ARG A 331 -16.46 -18.07 4.18
N PRO A 332 -17.68 -18.55 4.48
CA PRO A 332 -18.90 -18.11 3.79
C PRO A 332 -19.14 -16.60 3.85
N GLU A 333 -18.74 -15.96 4.95
CA GLU A 333 -18.87 -14.50 5.16
C GLU A 333 -17.97 -13.72 4.20
N THR A 334 -16.71 -14.15 4.05
CA THR A 334 -15.76 -13.57 3.09
C THR A 334 -16.28 -13.67 1.66
N GLN A 335 -16.81 -14.83 1.28
CA GLN A 335 -17.37 -15.03 -0.06
C GLN A 335 -18.60 -14.16 -0.32
N LYS A 336 -19.52 -14.06 0.66
CA LYS A 336 -20.66 -13.14 0.56
C LYS A 336 -20.22 -11.68 0.42
N ARG A 337 -19.22 -11.25 1.20
CA ARG A 337 -18.64 -9.90 1.11
C ARG A 337 -18.04 -9.65 -0.27
N ARG A 338 -17.25 -10.58 -0.81
CA ARG A 338 -16.63 -10.48 -2.15
C ARG A 338 -17.70 -10.37 -3.26
N GLN A 339 -18.74 -11.20 -3.21
CA GLN A 339 -19.87 -11.14 -4.15
C GLN A 339 -20.62 -9.80 -4.06
N PHE A 340 -20.83 -9.31 -2.85
CA PHE A 340 -21.48 -8.02 -2.62
C PHE A 340 -20.65 -6.86 -3.18
N MET A 341 -19.34 -6.85 -2.89
CA MET A 341 -18.41 -5.86 -3.43
C MET A 341 -18.39 -5.89 -4.95
N LEU A 342 -18.27 -7.07 -5.57
CA LEU A 342 -18.32 -7.22 -7.02
C LEU A 342 -19.58 -6.59 -7.62
N LYS A 343 -20.74 -6.88 -7.03
CA LYS A 343 -22.02 -6.35 -7.47
C LYS A 343 -22.08 -4.83 -7.34
N MET A 344 -21.64 -4.27 -6.21
CA MET A 344 -21.55 -2.82 -6.02
C MET A 344 -20.66 -2.13 -7.05
N HIS A 345 -19.50 -2.70 -7.35
CA HIS A 345 -18.56 -2.13 -8.32
C HIS A 345 -19.20 -2.04 -9.71
N LYS A 346 -19.87 -3.11 -10.16
CA LYS A 346 -20.60 -3.13 -11.43
C LYS A 346 -21.66 -2.02 -11.51
N GLU A 347 -22.47 -1.91 -10.47
CA GLU A 347 -23.56 -0.93 -10.42
C GLU A 347 -23.05 0.52 -10.39
N PHE A 348 -21.95 0.78 -9.70
CA PHE A 348 -21.39 2.13 -9.67
C PHE A 348 -20.68 2.51 -10.98
N ILE A 349 -20.09 1.54 -11.70
CA ILE A 349 -19.55 1.78 -13.04
C ILE A 349 -20.64 2.28 -14.00
N ASP A 350 -21.88 1.80 -13.86
CA ASP A 350 -23.01 2.28 -14.66
C ASP A 350 -23.37 3.74 -14.33
N VAL A 351 -23.35 4.10 -13.04
CA VAL A 351 -23.53 5.49 -12.57
C VAL A 351 -22.45 6.40 -13.15
N LEU A 352 -21.18 5.97 -13.08
CA LEU A 352 -20.05 6.72 -13.64
C LEU A 352 -20.18 6.93 -15.14
N SER A 353 -20.61 5.89 -15.87
CA SER A 353 -20.79 5.96 -17.31
C SER A 353 -21.83 7.02 -17.70
N PHE A 354 -22.97 7.06 -17.00
CA PHE A 354 -23.98 8.10 -17.22
C PHE A 354 -23.46 9.52 -16.96
N PHE A 355 -22.72 9.74 -15.88
CA PHE A 355 -22.19 11.08 -15.59
C PHE A 355 -21.07 11.48 -16.55
N ARG A 356 -20.27 10.54 -17.06
CA ARG A 356 -19.34 10.80 -18.16
C ARG A 356 -20.06 11.23 -19.44
N GLU A 357 -21.17 10.58 -19.79
CA GLU A 357 -22.01 11.00 -20.92
C GLU A 357 -22.62 12.38 -20.70
N THR A 358 -23.17 12.62 -19.51
CA THR A 358 -23.83 13.88 -19.12
C THR A 358 -22.87 15.07 -19.14
N LEU A 359 -21.61 14.86 -18.76
CA LEU A 359 -20.56 15.88 -18.82
C LEU A 359 -20.00 16.08 -20.25
N GLY A 360 -20.45 15.31 -21.24
CA GLY A 360 -19.96 15.36 -22.62
C GLY A 360 -18.58 14.71 -22.82
N VAL A 361 -18.06 14.00 -21.82
CA VAL A 361 -16.70 13.44 -21.79
C VAL A 361 -16.50 12.30 -22.80
N LEU A 362 -17.57 11.57 -23.15
CA LEU A 362 -17.51 10.51 -24.16
C LEU A 362 -17.50 11.03 -25.61
N ASN A 363 -17.80 12.31 -25.83
CA ASN A 363 -17.79 12.91 -27.18
C ASN A 363 -16.48 13.63 -27.53
N ASP A 364 -15.56 13.83 -26.57
CA ASP A 364 -14.23 14.41 -26.81
C ASP A 364 -13.18 13.32 -27.08
N SER A 365 -13.41 12.53 -28.13
CA SER A 365 -12.42 11.59 -28.68
C SER A 365 -11.19 12.28 -29.32
N ASN A 366 -11.09 13.60 -29.23
CA ASN A 366 -10.02 14.41 -29.84
C ASN A 366 -8.94 14.88 -28.86
N ILE A 367 -9.03 14.57 -27.57
CA ILE A 367 -7.95 14.83 -26.62
C ILE A 367 -7.10 13.57 -26.51
N PRO A 368 -5.82 13.56 -26.94
CA PRO A 368 -4.94 12.43 -26.77
C PRO A 368 -4.83 12.10 -25.29
N LYS A 369 -5.40 10.96 -24.90
CA LYS A 369 -5.35 10.46 -23.53
C LYS A 369 -3.94 9.98 -23.25
N LYS A 370 -3.10 10.84 -22.68
CA LYS A 370 -1.81 10.44 -22.12
C LYS A 370 -2.05 9.93 -20.70
N TYR A 371 -2.15 8.61 -20.56
CA TYR A 371 -2.07 7.94 -19.29
C TYR A 371 -0.60 7.87 -18.84
N ASP A 372 -0.37 7.78 -17.53
CA ASP A 372 0.97 7.50 -17.02
C ASP A 372 1.37 6.07 -17.43
N GLU A 373 2.46 5.95 -18.18
CA GLU A 373 2.95 4.69 -18.77
C GLU A 373 3.28 3.64 -17.70
N ARG A 374 3.47 4.05 -16.44
CA ARG A 374 3.75 3.15 -15.31
C ARG A 374 2.56 2.24 -14.96
N TYR A 375 1.33 2.66 -15.24
CA TYR A 375 0.11 1.97 -14.79
C TYR A 375 -0.59 1.19 -15.91
N THR A 376 -0.41 1.57 -17.17
CA THR A 376 -1.18 1.00 -18.30
C THR A 376 -0.56 -0.21 -18.98
N SER A 377 0.72 -0.54 -18.73
CA SER A 377 1.46 -1.57 -19.46
C SER A 377 1.64 -2.90 -18.73
N LYS A 378 1.30 -2.97 -17.43
CA LYS A 378 1.66 -4.12 -16.59
C LYS A 378 0.55 -5.18 -16.43
N PHE A 379 -0.72 -4.85 -16.77
CA PHE A 379 -1.86 -5.75 -16.55
C PHE A 379 -2.69 -6.07 -17.80
N THR A 380 -2.47 -5.37 -18.91
CA THR A 380 -3.02 -5.73 -20.21
C THR A 380 -2.06 -6.69 -20.89
N LEU A 381 -2.39 -7.99 -20.87
CA LEU A 381 -1.82 -8.89 -21.86
C LEU A 381 -2.10 -8.28 -23.25
N PRO A 382 -1.11 -8.20 -24.15
CA PRO A 382 -1.40 -7.86 -25.53
C PRO A 382 -2.45 -8.86 -26.02
N ALA A 383 -3.56 -8.34 -26.53
CA ALA A 383 -4.55 -9.17 -27.21
C ALA A 383 -3.79 -9.91 -28.33
N ASP A 384 -3.82 -11.24 -28.29
CA ASP A 384 -3.09 -12.11 -29.20
C ASP A 384 -3.26 -11.65 -30.66
N GLU A 385 -2.13 -11.52 -31.36
CA GLU A 385 -2.03 -11.36 -32.83
C GLU A 385 -2.44 -12.63 -33.58
#